data_AF-A0A7W0KR97-F1
#
_entry.id   AF-A0A7W0KR97-F1
#
_cell.length_a   1.000
_cell.length_b   1.000
_cell.length_c   1.000
_cell.angle_alpha   90.00
_cell.angle_beta   90.00
_cell.angle_gamma   90.00
#
_symmetry.space_group_name_H-M   'P 1'
#
loop_
_entity.id
_entity.type
_entity.pdbx_description
1 polymer ?
#
loop_
_entity_poly.entity_id
_entity_poly.type
_entity_poly.pdbx_seq_one_letter_code
_entity_poly.pdbx_strand_id
1 'polypeptide(L)'
;MITRARAWRPRRALLGVALLVVLGAGCRIDTDVDIAVDPDGSGTVMVTARLDRAAAAKVPDLDQSLLVADLRSTGWKVTGPDARQGGAVVVRATKGFARPEELATVMAEVSGREGPFRGFSLVRSHSFAKTTYRLEGT
;
A
#
# COMPACT_ATOMS: atom_id res chain seq x y z
N MET A 1 50.86 -35.42 -9.27
CA MET A 1 50.63 -34.04 -9.77
C MET A 1 49.51 -33.43 -8.93
N ILE A 2 49.85 -32.41 -8.13
CA ILE A 2 48.94 -31.78 -7.15
C ILE A 2 48.09 -30.72 -7.86
N THR A 3 46.77 -30.88 -7.85
CA THR A 3 45.78 -29.91 -8.33
C THR A 3 45.84 -28.66 -7.46
N ARG A 4 46.40 -27.57 -8.00
CA ARG A 4 46.32 -26.24 -7.37
C ARG A 4 44.89 -25.73 -7.49
N ALA A 5 44.09 -25.89 -6.44
CA ALA A 5 42.83 -25.19 -6.28
C ALA A 5 43.10 -23.67 -6.39
N ARG A 6 42.46 -23.02 -7.37
CA ARG A 6 42.60 -21.60 -7.66
C ARG A 6 41.92 -20.77 -6.56
N ALA A 7 42.57 -20.69 -5.40
CA ALA A 7 42.07 -20.11 -4.15
C ALA A 7 41.96 -18.56 -4.13
N TRP A 8 41.63 -17.90 -5.26
CA TRP A 8 41.92 -16.46 -5.42
C TRP A 8 40.77 -15.52 -5.78
N ARG A 9 39.50 -15.86 -5.49
CA ARG A 9 38.35 -14.93 -5.65
C ARG A 9 37.21 -14.95 -4.59
N PRO A 10 37.26 -15.67 -3.45
CA PRO A 10 36.11 -15.69 -2.54
C PRO A 10 35.86 -14.32 -1.88
N ARG A 11 36.92 -13.57 -1.54
CA ARG A 11 36.81 -12.27 -0.85
C ARG A 11 36.14 -11.19 -1.69
N ARG A 12 36.42 -11.13 -3.00
CA ARG A 12 35.79 -10.15 -3.91
C ARG A 12 34.33 -10.50 -4.20
N ALA A 13 34.01 -11.79 -4.30
CA ALA A 13 32.64 -12.25 -4.42
C ALA A 13 31.83 -11.96 -3.14
N LEU A 14 32.41 -12.22 -1.96
CA LEU A 14 31.81 -11.92 -0.66
C LEU A 14 31.59 -10.41 -0.46
N LEU A 15 32.55 -9.57 -0.85
CA LEU A 15 32.39 -8.10 -0.84
C LEU A 15 31.28 -7.64 -1.80
N GLY A 16 31.20 -8.24 -2.99
CA GLY A 16 30.13 -7.95 -3.94
C GLY A 16 28.74 -8.32 -3.40
N VAL A 17 28.62 -9.52 -2.82
CA VAL A 17 27.36 -9.99 -2.20
C VAL A 17 27.00 -9.13 -0.98
N ALA A 18 27.95 -8.81 -0.11
CA ALA A 18 27.71 -7.96 1.05
C ALA A 18 27.28 -6.55 0.65
N LEU A 19 27.89 -5.96 -0.38
CA LEU A 19 27.48 -4.67 -0.92
C LEU A 19 26.06 -4.71 -1.50
N LEU A 20 25.72 -5.77 -2.25
CA LEU A 20 24.36 -6.00 -2.75
C LEU A 20 23.33 -6.16 -1.63
N VAL A 21 23.68 -6.86 -0.54
CA VAL A 21 22.80 -7.04 0.62
C VAL A 21 22.60 -5.73 1.38
N VAL A 22 23.65 -4.93 1.58
CA VAL A 22 23.55 -3.61 2.23
C VAL A 22 22.72 -2.63 1.41
N LEU A 23 22.88 -2.63 0.07
CA LEU A 23 22.05 -1.83 -0.83
C LEU A 23 20.59 -2.32 -0.86
N GLY A 24 20.33 -3.59 -0.53
CA GLY A 24 19.00 -4.17 -0.43
C GLY A 24 18.27 -3.92 0.89
N ALA A 25 18.94 -3.41 1.92
CA ALA A 25 18.35 -3.09 3.22
C ALA A 25 17.61 -1.73 3.21
N GLY A 26 16.76 -1.52 2.20
CA GLY A 26 15.89 -0.35 2.11
C GLY A 26 14.76 -0.42 3.13
N CYS A 27 14.21 0.75 3.48
CA CYS A 27 12.95 0.83 4.23
C CYS A 27 11.82 0.26 3.38
N ARG A 28 11.07 -0.71 3.89
CA ARG A 28 9.90 -1.27 3.22
C ARG A 28 8.61 -0.63 3.71
N ILE A 29 7.78 -0.21 2.76
CA ILE A 29 6.41 0.23 2.99
C ILE A 29 5.52 -0.58 2.04
N ASP A 30 4.60 -1.36 2.59
CA ASP A 30 3.57 -2.07 1.83
C ASP A 30 2.25 -1.31 1.99
N THR A 31 1.57 -1.00 0.88
CA THR A 31 0.26 -0.34 0.89
C THR A 31 -0.76 -1.20 0.15
N ASP A 32 -1.81 -1.61 0.86
CA ASP A 32 -2.94 -2.33 0.28
C ASP A 32 -4.16 -1.41 0.19
N VAL A 33 -4.94 -1.57 -0.87
CA VAL A 33 -6.24 -0.92 -1.04
C VAL A 33 -7.30 -1.99 -1.21
N ASP A 34 -8.18 -2.09 -0.23
CA ASP A 34 -9.30 -3.02 -0.20
C ASP A 34 -10.59 -2.27 -0.52
N ILE A 35 -11.38 -2.78 -1.47
CA ILE A 35 -12.69 -2.22 -1.83
C ILE A 35 -13.75 -3.28 -1.55
N ALA A 36 -14.63 -3.01 -0.59
CA ALA A 36 -15.80 -3.82 -0.31
C ALA A 36 -17.03 -3.13 -0.90
N VAL A 37 -17.78 -3.83 -1.75
CA VAL A 37 -19.01 -3.33 -2.39
C VAL A 37 -20.19 -4.16 -1.91
N ASP A 38 -21.20 -3.49 -1.35
CA ASP A 38 -22.44 -4.09 -0.91
C ASP A 38 -23.40 -4.35 -2.09
N PRO A 39 -24.41 -5.23 -1.94
CA PRO A 39 -25.31 -5.59 -3.04
C PRO A 39 -26.06 -4.40 -3.65
N ASP A 40 -26.36 -3.38 -2.84
CA ASP A 40 -27.04 -2.15 -3.26
C ASP A 40 -26.14 -1.18 -4.04
N GLY A 41 -24.83 -1.44 -4.08
CA GLY A 41 -23.83 -0.63 -4.76
C GLY A 41 -23.15 0.40 -3.87
N SER A 42 -23.50 0.47 -2.58
CA SER A 42 -22.71 1.20 -1.59
C SER A 42 -21.46 0.38 -1.20
N GLY A 43 -20.58 0.96 -0.38
CA GLY A 43 -19.43 0.21 0.11
C GLY A 43 -18.40 1.04 0.83
N THR A 44 -17.21 0.45 0.99
CA THR A 44 -16.11 1.02 1.75
C THR A 44 -14.78 0.79 1.05
N VAL A 45 -13.95 1.83 1.01
CA VAL A 45 -12.54 1.74 0.62
C VAL A 45 -11.69 1.79 1.89
N MET A 46 -10.77 0.84 2.03
CA MET A 46 -9.79 0.78 3.11
C MET A 46 -8.39 0.78 2.53
N VAL A 47 -7.56 1.70 3.00
CA VAL A 47 -6.12 1.75 2.68
C VAL A 47 -5.34 1.33 3.90
N THR A 48 -4.50 0.31 3.77
CA THR A 48 -3.63 -0.19 4.84
C THR A 48 -2.18 0.06 4.47
N ALA A 49 -1.50 0.93 5.21
CA ALA A 49 -0.06 1.13 5.10
C ALA A 49 0.67 0.34 6.20
N ARG A 50 1.62 -0.51 5.82
CA ARG A 50 2.49 -1.25 6.75
C ARG A 50 3.92 -0.79 6.53
N LEU A 51 4.51 -0.25 7.58
CA LEU A 51 5.88 0.24 7.62
C LEU A 51 6.71 -0.77 8.40
N ASP A 52 7.85 -1.20 7.85
CA ASP A 52 8.81 -1.95 8.65
C ASP A 52 9.47 -1.06 9.71
N ARG A 53 10.32 -1.64 10.56
CA ARG A 53 11.02 -0.90 11.63
C ARG A 53 11.84 0.28 11.08
N ALA A 54 12.53 0.09 9.96
CA ALA A 54 13.39 1.12 9.40
C ALA A 54 12.56 2.27 8.82
N ALA A 55 11.45 1.97 8.14
CA ALA A 55 10.49 2.93 7.62
C ALA A 55 9.77 3.69 8.75
N ALA A 56 9.30 2.98 9.78
CA ALA A 56 8.63 3.58 10.93
C ALA A 56 9.54 4.57 11.68
N ALA A 57 10.83 4.24 11.81
CA ALA A 57 11.82 5.12 12.44
C ALA A 57 12.06 6.44 11.67
N LYS A 58 11.67 6.52 10.39
CA LYS A 58 11.76 7.75 9.59
C LYS A 58 10.55 8.67 9.75
N VAL A 59 9.46 8.17 10.32
CA VAL A 59 8.21 8.92 10.49
C VAL A 59 7.68 8.77 11.92
N PRO A 60 8.40 9.30 12.93
CA PRO A 60 8.10 9.06 14.34
C PRO A 60 6.74 9.62 14.80
N ASP A 61 6.18 10.61 14.10
CA ASP A 61 4.94 11.32 14.49
C ASP A 61 3.86 11.24 13.40
N LEU A 62 3.66 10.04 12.84
CA LEU A 62 2.78 9.82 11.70
C LEU A 62 1.33 10.27 11.95
N ASP A 63 0.83 10.13 13.17
CA ASP A 63 -0.50 10.57 13.61
C ASP A 63 -0.68 12.09 13.67
N GLN A 64 0.41 12.82 13.89
CA GLN A 64 0.44 14.29 13.91
C GLN A 64 0.82 14.89 12.55
N SER A 65 1.07 14.05 11.54
CA SER A 65 1.43 14.51 10.22
C SER A 65 0.28 15.28 9.56
N LEU A 66 0.64 16.32 8.79
CA LEU A 66 -0.32 17.10 8.00
C LEU A 66 -1.14 16.20 7.06
N LEU A 67 -0.52 15.15 6.52
CA LEU A 67 -1.18 14.16 5.65
C LEU A 67 -2.34 13.44 6.35
N VAL A 68 -2.19 13.05 7.62
CA VAL A 68 -3.27 12.41 8.38
C VAL A 68 -4.38 13.40 8.74
N ALA A 69 -4.02 14.64 9.06
CA ALA A 69 -5.00 15.70 9.30
C ALA A 69 -5.83 16.00 8.04
N ASP A 70 -5.18 16.08 6.88
CA ASP A 70 -5.83 16.29 5.59
C ASP A 70 -6.79 15.14 5.26
N LEU A 71 -6.36 13.89 5.42
CA LEU A 71 -7.24 12.71 5.24
C LEU A 71 -8.49 12.78 6.12
N ARG A 72 -8.33 13.13 7.40
CA ARG A 72 -9.47 13.29 8.32
C ARG A 72 -10.41 14.41 7.88
N SER A 73 -9.87 15.52 7.39
CA SER A 73 -10.66 16.66 6.91
C SER A 73 -11.49 16.34 5.68
N THR A 74 -11.04 15.40 4.82
CA THR A 74 -11.77 14.94 3.63
C THR A 74 -12.70 13.77 3.90
N GLY A 75 -12.90 13.40 5.18
CA GLY A 75 -13.86 12.39 5.60
C GLY A 75 -13.29 10.98 5.72
N TRP A 76 -11.96 10.79 5.63
CA TRP A 76 -11.34 9.51 5.95
C TRP A 76 -11.25 9.31 7.47
N LYS A 77 -11.64 8.12 7.91
CA LYS A 77 -11.37 7.66 9.27
C LYS A 77 -9.99 7.02 9.30
N VAL A 78 -9.04 7.63 10.01
CA VAL A 78 -7.68 7.09 10.20
C VAL A 78 -7.55 6.45 11.58
N THR A 79 -7.03 5.21 11.62
CA THR A 79 -6.76 4.43 12.83
C THR A 79 -5.31 3.95 12.87
N GLY A 80 -4.78 3.72 14.08
CA GLY A 80 -3.34 3.56 14.33
C GLY A 80 -2.64 4.91 14.55
N PRO A 81 -1.30 4.95 14.54
CA PRO A 81 -0.37 3.86 14.24
C PRO A 81 -0.37 2.75 15.28
N ASP A 82 -0.59 1.52 14.83
CA ASP A 82 -0.52 0.32 15.67
C ASP A 82 0.86 -0.32 15.55
N ALA A 83 1.56 -0.45 16.68
CA ALA A 83 2.81 -1.20 16.73
C ALA A 83 2.57 -2.70 16.49
N ARG A 84 3.44 -3.34 15.72
CA ARG A 84 3.46 -4.77 15.42
C ARG A 84 4.78 -5.40 15.85
N GLN A 85 4.82 -6.73 15.81
CA GLN A 85 6.04 -7.47 16.16
C GLN A 85 7.23 -7.00 15.30
N GLY A 86 8.41 -6.98 15.92
CA GLY A 86 9.63 -6.56 15.24
C GLY A 86 9.73 -5.04 15.01
N GLY A 87 8.84 -4.21 15.57
CA GLY A 87 8.90 -2.75 15.44
C GLY A 87 8.29 -2.22 14.14
N ALA A 88 7.54 -3.06 13.42
CA ALA A 88 6.71 -2.60 12.31
C ALA A 88 5.51 -1.79 12.82
N VAL A 89 4.98 -0.91 11.98
CA VAL A 89 3.84 -0.04 12.28
C VAL A 89 2.77 -0.20 11.21
N VAL A 90 1.50 -0.21 11.61
CA VAL A 90 0.37 -0.28 10.67
C VAL A 90 -0.57 0.90 10.88
N VAL A 91 -0.93 1.56 9.79
CA VAL A 91 -1.97 2.61 9.75
C VAL A 91 -3.07 2.19 8.79
N ARG A 92 -4.32 2.45 9.15
CA ARG A 92 -5.49 2.19 8.29
C ARG A 92 -6.31 3.45 8.11
N ALA A 93 -6.61 3.80 6.87
CA ALA A 93 -7.55 4.84 6.51
C ALA A 93 -8.78 4.22 5.83
N THR A 94 -9.98 4.66 6.20
CA THR A 94 -11.23 4.09 5.68
C THR A 94 -12.20 5.20 5.28
N LYS A 95 -12.86 5.06 4.12
CA LYS A 95 -13.91 5.97 3.65
C LYS A 95 -15.04 5.19 2.97
N GLY A 96 -16.27 5.53 3.32
CA GLY A 96 -17.46 4.95 2.71
C GLY A 96 -17.88 5.69 1.44
N PHE A 97 -18.58 4.99 0.55
CA PHE A 97 -19.30 5.57 -0.59
C PHE A 97 -20.73 5.03 -0.60
N ALA A 98 -21.70 5.89 -0.91
CA ALA A 98 -23.11 5.51 -0.89
C ALA A 98 -23.59 4.95 -2.23
N ARG A 99 -22.92 5.33 -3.32
CA ARG A 99 -23.29 4.93 -4.68
C ARG A 99 -22.05 4.50 -5.50
N PRO A 100 -22.19 3.58 -6.47
CA PRO A 100 -21.07 3.09 -7.26
C PRO A 100 -20.26 4.18 -7.96
N GLU A 101 -20.92 5.25 -8.40
CA GLU A 101 -20.28 6.36 -9.13
C GLU A 101 -19.34 7.18 -8.25
N GLU A 102 -19.54 7.16 -6.93
CA GLU A 102 -18.71 7.86 -5.96
C GLU A 102 -17.36 7.15 -5.73
N LEU A 103 -17.26 5.85 -6.02
CA LEU A 103 -16.02 5.09 -5.83
C LEU A 103 -14.86 5.68 -6.62
N ALA A 104 -15.09 6.14 -7.86
CA ALA A 104 -14.04 6.76 -8.68
C ALA A 104 -13.47 8.02 -8.02
N THR A 105 -14.32 8.80 -7.33
CA THR A 105 -13.89 9.99 -6.57
C THR A 105 -13.05 9.57 -5.36
N VAL A 106 -13.51 8.57 -4.60
CA VAL A 106 -12.75 8.06 -3.45
C VAL A 106 -11.39 7.50 -3.87
N MET A 107 -11.31 6.77 -4.99
CA MET A 107 -10.06 6.22 -5.51
C MET A 107 -9.11 7.29 -6.06
N ALA A 108 -9.62 8.39 -6.59
CA ALA A 108 -8.81 9.54 -6.97
C ALA A 108 -8.11 10.18 -5.74
N GLU A 109 -8.80 10.22 -4.59
CA GLU A 109 -8.20 10.68 -3.33
C GLU A 109 -7.07 9.75 -2.86
N VAL A 110 -7.25 8.42 -2.98
CA VAL A 110 -6.20 7.43 -2.61
C VAL A 110 -4.95 7.56 -3.46
N SER A 111 -5.10 7.91 -4.74
CA SER A 111 -3.97 8.06 -5.67
C SER A 111 -3.20 9.34 -5.45
N GLY A 112 -3.87 10.40 -5.00
CA GLY A 112 -3.29 11.75 -5.06
C GLY A 112 -3.03 12.20 -6.50
N ARG A 113 -2.42 13.39 -6.65
CA ARG A 113 -2.27 14.06 -7.97
C ARG A 113 -1.43 13.30 -8.99
N GLU A 114 -0.45 12.51 -8.54
CA GLU A 114 0.49 11.80 -9.41
C GLU A 114 0.52 10.28 -9.21
N GLY A 115 -0.43 9.73 -8.44
CA GLY A 115 -0.38 8.32 -8.06
C GLY A 115 -0.78 7.33 -9.15
N PRO A 116 -0.56 6.04 -8.87
CA PRO A 116 -0.68 4.96 -9.84
C PRO A 116 -2.13 4.63 -10.21
N PHE A 117 -3.14 4.96 -9.38
CA PHE A 117 -4.53 4.59 -9.69
C PHE A 117 -5.27 5.68 -10.48
N ARG A 118 -5.13 5.67 -11.81
CA ARG A 118 -5.87 6.54 -12.74
C ARG A 118 -6.80 5.73 -13.63
N GLY A 119 -7.90 6.36 -14.06
CA GLY A 119 -8.84 5.74 -15.01
C GLY A 119 -9.63 4.56 -14.43
N PHE A 120 -9.80 4.47 -13.11
CA PHE A 120 -10.59 3.40 -12.49
C PHE A 120 -12.08 3.70 -12.54
N SER A 121 -12.87 2.71 -12.98
CA SER A 121 -14.32 2.77 -12.96
C SER A 121 -14.93 1.46 -12.49
N LEU A 122 -16.00 1.55 -11.70
CA LEU A 122 -16.81 0.39 -11.33
C LEU A 122 -18.03 0.31 -12.24
N VAL A 123 -18.02 -0.65 -13.15
CA VAL A 123 -19.11 -0.88 -14.10
C VAL A 123 -20.09 -1.87 -13.49
N ARG A 124 -21.33 -1.43 -13.29
CA ARG A 124 -22.44 -2.30 -12.87
C ARG A 124 -23.19 -2.79 -14.11
N SER A 125 -23.23 -4.10 -14.31
CA SER A 125 -24.08 -4.72 -15.32
C SER A 125 -25.21 -5.49 -14.65
N HIS A 126 -26.45 -5.24 -15.10
CA HIS A 126 -27.63 -5.99 -14.68
C HIS A 126 -28.12 -6.85 -15.85
N SER A 127 -28.21 -8.17 -15.62
CA SER A 127 -28.81 -9.13 -16.56
C SER A 127 -29.73 -10.03 -15.77
N PHE A 128 -30.95 -10.27 -16.24
CA PHE A 128 -32.05 -11.03 -15.59
C PHE A 128 -31.65 -11.78 -14.29
N ALA A 129 -32.03 -11.21 -13.13
CA ALA A 129 -31.77 -11.69 -11.76
C ALA A 129 -30.30 -11.66 -11.24
N LYS A 130 -29.33 -11.16 -12.02
CA LYS A 130 -27.92 -11.06 -11.63
C LYS A 130 -27.40 -9.63 -11.75
N THR A 131 -26.85 -9.11 -10.65
CA THR A 131 -26.04 -7.89 -10.65
C THR A 131 -24.57 -8.29 -10.60
N THR A 132 -23.77 -7.79 -11.53
CA THR A 132 -22.31 -8.00 -11.54
C THR A 132 -21.62 -6.64 -11.52
N TYR A 133 -20.63 -6.51 -10.65
CA TYR A 133 -19.76 -5.34 -10.55
C TYR A 133 -18.39 -5.71 -11.13
N ARG A 134 -17.90 -4.91 -12.08
CA ARG A 134 -16.57 -5.07 -12.67
C ARG A 134 -15.76 -3.82 -12.39
N LEU A 135 -14.58 -4.01 -11.81
CA LEU A 135 -13.60 -2.94 -11.66
C LEU A 135 -12.73 -2.92 -12.93
N GLU A 136 -12.70 -1.77 -13.59
CA GLU A 136 -11.90 -1.53 -14.78
C GLU A 136 -10.86 -0.44 -14.47
N GLY A 137 -9.70 -0.51 -15.11
CA GLY A 137 -8.60 0.46 -14.99
C GLY A 137 -7.78 0.48 -16.29
N THR A 138 -7.12 1.61 -16.57
CA THR A 138 -6.28 1.83 -17.76
C THR A 138 -4.80 1.59 -17.51
#